data_AF-A0A940HL77-F1
#
_entry.id   AF-A0A940HL77-F1
#
_cell.length_a   1.000
_cell.length_b   1.000
_cell.length_c   1.000
_cell.angle_alpha   90.00
_cell.angle_beta   90.00
_cell.angle_gamma   90.00
#
_symmetry.space_group_name_H-M   'P 1'
#
loop_
_entity.id
_entity.type
_entity.pdbx_description
1 polymer ?
#
loop_
_entity_poly.entity_id
_entity_poly.type
_entity_poly.pdbx_seq_one_letter_code
_entity_poly.pdbx_strand_id
1 'polypeptide(L)'
;MNITRQNYEEWLLLYVDNELSLAERIIVDDFLAANPDLQQELEMLQQSTFQPDEDIVFQHKASLLRSDNGLTLTEENCEQYFVLYADDELTNQQKASVEEFIYHNPRFQAAFELIQMAKLSPDQSIIFPDKKLLYRTEKGRRVVAMRWYRIA
;
A
#
# COMPACT_ATOMS: atom_id res chain seq x y z
N MET A 1 20.87 25.44 2.61
CA MET A 1 21.53 24.43 1.76
C MET A 1 21.67 25.06 0.39
N ASN A 2 22.83 24.98 -0.27
CA ASN A 2 23.07 25.70 -1.52
C ASN A 2 22.93 24.75 -2.71
N ILE A 3 22.31 25.25 -3.78
CA ILE A 3 22.24 24.57 -5.07
C ILE A 3 23.59 24.64 -5.78
N THR A 4 24.00 23.51 -6.36
CA THR A 4 25.24 23.34 -7.12
C THR A 4 24.98 22.43 -8.33
N ARG A 5 25.93 22.38 -9.27
CA ARG A 5 25.86 21.48 -10.44
C ARG A 5 25.82 19.99 -10.09
N GLN A 6 26.07 19.60 -8.84
CA GLN A 6 26.03 18.20 -8.41
C GLN A 6 24.69 17.82 -7.76
N ASN A 7 23.86 18.79 -7.36
CA ASN A 7 22.58 18.52 -6.69
C ASN A 7 21.40 19.26 -7.33
N TYR A 8 21.61 20.04 -8.39
CA TYR A 8 20.55 20.87 -8.99
C TYR A 8 19.34 20.05 -9.45
N GLU A 9 19.52 18.81 -9.91
CA GLU A 9 18.41 17.94 -10.33
C GLU A 9 17.37 17.74 -9.21
N GLU A 10 17.82 17.48 -7.99
CA GLU A 10 16.94 17.34 -6.82
C GLU A 10 16.20 18.65 -6.53
N TRP A 11 16.90 19.78 -6.60
CA TRP A 11 16.30 21.10 -6.43
C TRP A 11 15.26 21.41 -7.52
N LEU A 12 15.50 21.01 -8.77
CA LEU A 12 14.56 21.21 -9.87
C LEU A 12 13.30 20.35 -9.70
N LEU A 13 13.43 19.11 -9.23
CA LEU A 13 12.28 18.27 -8.91
C LEU A 13 11.40 18.92 -7.82
N LEU A 14 12.01 19.32 -6.69
CA LEU A 14 11.28 20.00 -5.61
C LEU A 14 10.65 21.32 -6.07
N TYR A 15 11.31 22.05 -6.98
CA TYR A 15 10.79 23.29 -7.56
C TYR A 15 9.53 23.04 -8.40
N VAL A 16 9.57 22.00 -9.23
CA VAL A 16 8.49 21.60 -10.14
C VAL A 16 7.30 21.01 -9.38
N ASP A 17 7.55 20.22 -8.32
CA ASP A 17 6.52 19.63 -7.46
C ASP A 17 5.92 20.62 -6.43
N ASN A 18 6.42 21.86 -6.43
CA ASN A 18 5.99 22.92 -5.52
C ASN A 18 6.23 22.63 -4.02
N GLU A 19 7.33 21.95 -3.73
CA GLU A 19 7.74 21.59 -2.36
C GLU A 19 8.73 22.59 -1.73
N LEU A 20 9.30 23.51 -2.53
CA LEU A 20 10.24 24.54 -2.06
C LEU A 20 9.54 25.74 -1.42
N SER A 21 10.14 26.28 -0.35
CA SER A 21 9.74 27.57 0.21
C SER A 21 10.06 28.74 -0.74
N LEU A 22 9.45 29.91 -0.51
CA LEU A 22 9.70 31.11 -1.33
C LEU A 22 11.19 31.50 -1.35
N ALA A 23 11.89 31.40 -0.21
CA ALA A 23 13.30 31.72 -0.13
C ALA A 23 14.16 30.73 -0.93
N GLU A 24 13.78 29.46 -0.95
CA GLU A 24 14.47 28.40 -1.71
C GLU A 24 14.21 28.52 -3.21
N ARG A 25 13.00 28.89 -3.61
CA ARG A 25 12.68 29.18 -5.02
C ARG A 25 13.56 30.29 -5.59
N ILE A 26 13.76 31.37 -4.84
CA ILE A 26 14.67 32.47 -5.25
C ILE A 26 16.10 31.96 -5.47
N ILE A 27 16.59 31.06 -4.60
CA ILE A 27 17.92 30.46 -4.75
C ILE A 27 18.02 29.62 -6.04
N VAL A 28 16.96 28.88 -6.38
CA VAL A 28 16.88 28.11 -7.63
C VAL A 28 16.81 29.03 -8.85
N ASP A 29 16.00 30.09 -8.80
CA ASP A 29 15.85 31.06 -9.88
C ASP A 29 17.17 31.80 -10.17
N ASP A 30 17.89 32.23 -9.13
CA ASP A 30 19.21 32.85 -9.24
C ASP A 30 20.24 31.89 -9.85
N PHE A 31 20.17 30.61 -9.49
CA PHE A 31 21.04 29.57 -10.06
C PHE A 31 20.75 29.29 -11.52
N LEU A 32 19.47 29.26 -11.92
CA LEU A 32 19.05 29.08 -13.31
C LEU A 32 19.47 30.28 -14.18
N ALA A 33 19.35 31.51 -13.66
CA ALA A 33 19.82 32.70 -14.35
C ALA A 33 21.32 32.66 -14.66
N ALA A 34 22.13 32.06 -13.77
CA ALA A 34 23.56 31.87 -13.97
C ALA A 34 23.91 30.65 -14.85
N ASN A 35 22.97 29.73 -15.10
CA ASN A 35 23.18 28.46 -15.81
C ASN A 35 22.08 28.24 -16.87
N PRO A 36 22.09 29.02 -17.98
CA PRO A 36 21.02 29.01 -18.98
C PRO A 36 20.88 27.68 -19.75
N ASP A 37 21.91 26.84 -19.73
CA ASP A 37 21.87 25.48 -20.30
C ASP A 37 20.88 24.56 -19.59
N LEU A 38 20.57 24.82 -18.32
CA LEU A 38 19.61 24.03 -17.53
C LEU A 38 18.14 24.37 -17.84
N GLN A 39 17.89 25.45 -18.59
CA GLN A 39 16.53 25.89 -18.92
C GLN A 39 15.76 24.82 -19.69
N GLN A 40 16.42 24.12 -20.60
CA GLN A 40 15.81 23.04 -21.38
C GLN A 40 15.42 21.86 -20.49
N GLU A 41 16.25 21.51 -19.50
CA GLU A 41 15.95 20.45 -18.54
C GLU A 41 14.75 20.81 -17.65
N LEU A 42 14.71 22.05 -17.16
CA LEU A 42 13.57 22.54 -16.40
C LEU A 42 12.27 22.48 -17.22
N GLU A 43 12.31 22.89 -18.48
CA GLU A 43 11.14 22.85 -19.36
C GLU A 43 10.65 21.40 -19.57
N MET A 44 11.56 20.44 -19.78
CA MET A 44 11.20 19.03 -19.89
C MET A 44 10.55 18.50 -18.60
N LEU A 45 11.06 18.89 -17.42
CA LEU A 45 10.48 18.50 -16.14
C LEU A 45 9.08 19.12 -15.95
N GLN A 46 8.90 20.40 -16.28
CA GLN A 46 7.59 21.06 -16.20
C GLN A 46 6.55 20.40 -17.10
N GLN A 47 6.94 19.98 -18.31
CA GLN A 47 6.06 19.24 -19.23
C GLN A 47 5.67 17.84 -18.73
N SER A 48 6.42 17.28 -17.77
CA SER A 48 6.08 16.00 -17.14
C SER A 48 5.03 16.13 -16.02
N THR A 49 4.73 17.36 -15.58
CA THR A 49 3.70 17.61 -14.58
C THR A 49 2.31 17.64 -15.20
N PHE A 50 1.34 17.05 -14.52
CA PHE A 50 -0.06 17.14 -14.87
C PHE A 50 -0.73 18.14 -13.94
N GLN A 51 -1.24 19.24 -14.50
CA GLN A 51 -2.14 20.13 -13.78
C GLN A 51 -3.52 19.48 -13.78
N PRO A 52 -4.07 19.11 -12.61
CA PRO A 52 -5.41 18.54 -12.54
C PRO A 52 -6.42 19.59 -13.01
N ASP A 53 -7.46 19.12 -13.71
CA ASP A 53 -8.62 19.94 -13.99
C ASP A 53 -9.41 20.14 -12.69
N GLU A 54 -9.32 21.33 -12.10
CA GLU A 54 -10.00 21.66 -10.84
C GLU A 54 -11.53 21.73 -10.98
N ASP A 55 -12.07 21.82 -12.20
CA ASP A 55 -13.51 21.81 -12.44
C ASP A 55 -14.09 20.39 -12.42
N ILE A 56 -13.26 19.37 -12.70
CA ILE A 56 -13.66 17.95 -12.66
C ILE A 56 -13.52 17.41 -11.23
N VAL A 57 -14.56 17.63 -10.43
CA VAL A 57 -14.58 17.19 -9.02
C VAL A 57 -15.52 16.00 -8.82
N PHE A 58 -14.96 14.86 -8.38
CA PHE A 58 -15.75 13.78 -7.79
C PHE A 58 -16.12 14.14 -6.33
N GLN A 59 -17.37 14.56 -6.12
CA GLN A 59 -17.84 15.08 -4.83
C GLN A 59 -17.77 14.07 -3.68
N HIS A 60 -17.95 12.78 -3.96
CA HIS A 60 -18.10 11.74 -2.94
C HIS A 60 -16.79 10.99 -2.67
N LYS A 61 -15.63 11.67 -2.53
CA LYS A 61 -14.33 11.00 -2.34
C LYS A 61 -14.31 9.95 -1.21
N ALA A 62 -15.10 10.17 -0.15
CA ALA A 62 -15.26 9.22 0.94
C ALA A 62 -15.82 7.85 0.50
N SER A 63 -16.61 7.78 -0.59
CA SER A 63 -17.12 6.52 -1.13
C SER A 63 -16.07 5.71 -1.89
N LEU A 64 -14.92 6.31 -2.23
CA LEU A 64 -13.79 5.61 -2.84
C LEU A 64 -12.95 4.88 -1.79
N LEU A 65 -13.07 5.28 -0.52
CA LEU A 65 -12.46 4.53 0.56
C LEU A 65 -13.20 3.20 0.68
N ARG A 66 -12.45 2.10 0.66
CA ARG A 66 -12.98 0.84 1.13
C ARG A 66 -13.35 1.08 2.59
N SER A 67 -14.64 1.14 2.89
CA SER A 67 -15.16 1.15 4.26
C SER A 67 -14.98 -0.24 4.84
N ASP A 68 -13.72 -0.58 5.11
CA ASP A 68 -13.26 -1.74 5.84
C ASP A 68 -13.59 -1.61 7.33
N ASN A 69 -14.84 -1.27 7.63
CA ASN A 69 -15.36 -1.46 8.98
C ASN A 69 -15.44 -2.94 9.34
N GLY A 70 -15.14 -3.88 8.41
CA GLY A 70 -14.82 -5.30 8.69
C GLY A 70 -15.89 -6.07 9.47
N LEU A 71 -17.05 -5.49 9.66
CA LEU A 71 -18.09 -5.93 10.58
C LEU A 71 -19.46 -6.00 9.91
N THR A 72 -19.65 -5.34 8.77
CA THR A 72 -20.93 -5.35 8.06
C THR A 72 -20.82 -6.29 6.86
N LEU A 73 -21.45 -7.45 7.01
CA LEU A 73 -21.64 -8.43 5.95
C LEU A 73 -22.66 -7.86 4.93
N THR A 74 -22.25 -7.79 3.67
CA THR A 74 -23.04 -7.33 2.54
C THR A 74 -23.01 -8.38 1.42
N GLU A 75 -23.89 -8.24 0.44
CA GLU A 75 -23.91 -9.14 -0.72
C GLU A 75 -22.62 -9.08 -1.56
N GLU A 76 -21.93 -7.96 -1.53
CA GLU A 76 -20.68 -7.76 -2.29
C GLU A 76 -19.47 -8.41 -1.59
N ASN A 77 -19.51 -8.55 -0.26
CA ASN A 77 -18.39 -9.09 0.51
C ASN A 77 -18.65 -10.49 1.11
N CYS A 78 -19.84 -11.06 0.90
CA CYS A 78 -20.24 -12.29 1.57
C CYS A 78 -19.35 -13.49 1.24
N GLU A 79 -18.88 -13.61 0.00
CA GLU A 79 -17.96 -14.69 -0.39
C GLU A 79 -16.63 -14.62 0.39
N GLN A 80 -16.10 -13.42 0.63
CA GLN A 80 -14.91 -13.25 1.46
C GLN A 80 -15.16 -13.75 2.89
N TYR A 81 -16.31 -13.41 3.48
CA TYR A 81 -16.68 -13.92 4.80
C TYR A 81 -16.90 -15.43 4.83
N PHE A 82 -17.41 -16.04 3.76
CA PHE A 82 -17.58 -17.49 3.67
C PHE A 82 -16.23 -18.22 3.69
N VAL A 83 -15.22 -17.66 3.02
CA VAL A 83 -13.83 -18.18 3.08
C VAL A 83 -13.26 -18.04 4.49
N LEU A 84 -13.37 -16.85 5.10
CA LEU A 84 -12.90 -16.63 6.47
C LEU A 84 -13.62 -17.53 7.50
N TYR A 85 -14.91 -17.81 7.26
CA TYR A 85 -15.68 -18.77 8.07
C TYR A 85 -15.10 -20.17 7.91
N ALA A 86 -14.82 -20.60 6.67
CA ALA A 86 -14.23 -21.89 6.39
C ALA A 86 -12.86 -22.05 7.07
N ASP A 87 -12.03 -21.03 7.05
CA ASP A 87 -10.66 -21.07 7.60
C ASP A 87 -10.59 -20.87 9.13
N ASP A 88 -11.75 -20.75 9.81
CA ASP A 88 -11.84 -20.48 11.24
C ASP A 88 -11.16 -19.16 11.68
N GLU A 89 -11.12 -18.18 10.78
CA GLU A 89 -10.52 -16.85 11.02
C GLU A 89 -11.51 -15.81 11.55
N LEU A 90 -12.81 -16.16 11.59
CA LEU A 90 -13.86 -15.31 12.14
C LEU A 90 -14.04 -15.48 13.65
N THR A 91 -14.33 -14.37 14.34
CA THR A 91 -14.81 -14.42 15.73
C THR A 91 -16.20 -15.08 15.81
N ASN A 92 -16.56 -15.59 16.99
CA ASN A 92 -17.89 -16.21 17.19
C ASN A 92 -19.05 -15.27 16.83
N GLN A 93 -18.91 -13.97 17.10
CA GLN A 93 -19.92 -12.98 16.73
C GLN A 93 -20.05 -12.85 15.21
N GLN A 94 -18.93 -12.80 14.50
CA GLN A 94 -18.93 -12.72 13.03
C GLN A 94 -19.47 -14.01 12.39
N LYS A 95 -19.15 -15.18 12.96
CA LYS A 95 -19.72 -16.46 12.51
C LYS A 95 -21.25 -16.46 12.61
N ALA A 96 -21.80 -15.99 13.74
CA ALA A 96 -23.25 -15.85 13.91
C ALA A 96 -23.86 -14.89 12.88
N SER A 97 -23.19 -13.78 12.55
CA SER A 97 -23.65 -12.86 11.51
C SER A 97 -23.64 -13.48 10.11
N VAL A 98 -22.66 -14.34 9.80
CA VAL A 98 -22.62 -15.10 8.54
C VAL A 98 -23.80 -16.08 8.45
N GLU A 99 -24.05 -16.82 9.53
CA GLU A 99 -25.17 -17.76 9.61
C GLU A 99 -26.54 -17.05 9.47
N GLU A 100 -26.71 -15.92 10.15
CA GLU A 100 -27.91 -15.08 10.05
C GLU A 100 -28.11 -14.52 8.64
N PHE A 101 -27.04 -14.04 8.00
CA PHE A 101 -27.09 -13.54 6.63
C PHE A 101 -27.51 -14.61 5.62
N ILE A 102 -26.98 -15.82 5.76
CA ILE A 102 -27.34 -16.96 4.90
C ILE A 102 -28.81 -17.35 5.14
N TYR A 103 -29.26 -17.38 6.40
CA TYR A 103 -30.65 -17.65 6.75
C TYR A 103 -31.62 -16.64 6.09
N HIS A 104 -31.27 -15.36 6.10
CA HIS A 104 -32.06 -14.31 5.45
C HIS A 104 -31.91 -14.27 3.93
N ASN A 105 -30.85 -14.86 3.37
CA ASN A 105 -30.57 -14.87 1.93
C ASN A 105 -30.25 -16.29 1.41
N PRO A 106 -31.27 -17.18 1.29
CA PRO A 106 -31.06 -18.58 0.89
C PRO A 106 -30.35 -18.78 -0.45
N ARG A 107 -30.35 -17.78 -1.34
CA ARG A 107 -29.61 -17.80 -2.61
C ARG A 107 -28.09 -18.00 -2.45
N PHE A 108 -27.52 -17.59 -1.31
CA PHE A 108 -26.09 -17.73 -1.04
C PHE A 108 -25.73 -19.05 -0.36
N GLN A 109 -26.72 -19.86 0.04
CA GLN A 109 -26.49 -21.16 0.70
C GLN A 109 -25.59 -22.07 -0.15
N ALA A 110 -25.87 -22.20 -1.45
CA ALA A 110 -25.10 -23.07 -2.34
C ALA A 110 -23.65 -22.61 -2.49
N ALA A 111 -23.42 -21.28 -2.55
CA ALA A 111 -22.07 -20.72 -2.62
C ALA A 111 -21.29 -20.95 -1.32
N PHE A 112 -21.96 -20.73 -0.17
CA PHE A 112 -21.39 -21.02 1.14
C PHE A 112 -20.97 -22.49 1.28
N GLU A 113 -21.87 -23.42 0.98
CA GLU A 113 -21.59 -24.86 1.03
C GLU A 113 -20.43 -25.27 0.12
N LEU A 114 -20.38 -24.74 -1.10
CA LEU A 114 -19.29 -25.00 -2.04
C LEU A 114 -17.94 -24.57 -1.47
N ILE A 115 -17.87 -23.40 -0.83
CA ILE A 115 -16.65 -22.91 -0.19
C ILE A 115 -16.26 -23.79 1.00
N GLN A 116 -17.24 -24.22 1.83
CA GLN A 116 -16.95 -25.14 2.94
C GLN A 116 -16.37 -26.47 2.45
N MET A 117 -16.84 -26.99 1.32
CA MET A 117 -16.32 -28.23 0.71
C MET A 117 -14.90 -28.08 0.15
N ALA A 118 -14.45 -26.86 -0.15
CA ALA A 118 -13.10 -26.61 -0.66
C ALA A 118 -12.02 -26.66 0.44
N LYS A 119 -12.40 -26.68 1.73
CA LYS A 119 -11.47 -26.74 2.86
C LYS A 119 -10.72 -28.07 2.87
N LEU A 120 -9.41 -28.01 2.61
CA LEU A 120 -8.52 -29.17 2.69
C LEU A 120 -8.07 -29.39 4.13
N SER A 121 -8.37 -30.57 4.67
CA SER A 121 -7.84 -30.98 5.98
C SER A 121 -6.52 -31.72 5.80
N PRO A 122 -5.41 -31.26 6.41
CA PRO A 122 -4.13 -31.95 6.31
C PRO A 122 -4.20 -33.29 7.04
N ASP A 123 -3.56 -34.31 6.47
CA ASP A 123 -3.35 -35.57 7.17
C ASP A 123 -2.29 -35.39 8.27
N GLN A 124 -2.74 -35.35 9.52
CA GLN A 124 -1.89 -35.14 10.69
C GLN A 124 -0.98 -36.35 10.99
N SER A 125 -1.17 -37.49 10.32
CA SER A 125 -0.27 -38.65 10.44
C SER A 125 1.03 -38.46 9.65
N ILE A 126 1.03 -37.58 8.64
CA ILE A 126 2.21 -37.25 7.84
C ILE A 126 3.08 -36.28 8.63
N ILE A 127 4.08 -36.83 9.34
CA ILE A 127 5.01 -36.06 10.16
C ILE A 127 6.35 -35.95 9.45
N PHE A 128 6.90 -34.74 9.34
CA PHE A 128 8.30 -34.53 8.98
C PHE A 128 9.15 -34.58 10.27
N PRO A 129 9.96 -35.63 10.50
CA PRO A 129 10.56 -35.89 11.82
C PRO A 129 11.55 -34.82 12.28
N ASP A 130 12.37 -34.27 11.36
CA ASP A 130 13.41 -33.29 11.69
C ASP A 130 13.12 -31.91 11.10
N LYS A 131 12.21 -31.16 11.73
CA LYS A 131 11.82 -29.81 11.32
C LYS A 131 13.01 -28.83 11.14
N LYS A 132 14.19 -29.12 11.72
CA LYS A 132 15.37 -28.28 11.55
C LYS A 132 15.87 -28.25 10.09
N LEU A 133 15.64 -29.33 9.34
CA LEU A 133 16.02 -29.42 7.92
C LEU A 133 15.16 -28.54 7.01
N LEU A 134 13.99 -28.07 7.46
CA LEU A 134 13.13 -27.16 6.69
C LEU A 134 13.68 -25.73 6.64
N TYR A 135 14.62 -25.38 7.52
CA TYR A 135 15.21 -24.04 7.53
C TYR A 135 16.28 -23.92 6.46
N ARG A 136 16.07 -23.00 5.51
CA ARG A 136 17.14 -22.52 4.64
C ARG A 136 18.03 -21.57 5.43
N THR A 137 19.23 -22.00 5.78
CA THR A 137 20.24 -21.12 6.37
C THR A 137 21.04 -20.45 5.25
N GLU A 138 20.96 -19.12 5.16
CA GLU A 138 21.91 -18.36 4.33
C GLU A 138 23.28 -18.38 5.02
N LYS A 139 24.35 -18.73 4.30
CA LYS A 139 25.72 -18.66 4.83
C LYS A 139 26.07 -17.19 5.08
N GLY A 140 26.02 -16.77 6.35
CA GLY A 140 26.75 -15.63 6.90
C GLY A 140 26.58 -14.29 6.20
N ARG A 141 25.38 -13.70 6.22
CA ARG A 141 25.31 -12.22 6.13
C ARG A 141 25.81 -11.67 7.46
N ARG A 142 26.97 -11.02 7.43
CA ARG A 142 27.52 -10.29 8.57
C ARG A 142 26.54 -9.16 8.89
N VAL A 143 25.79 -9.28 9.98
CA VAL A 143 24.95 -8.18 10.48
C VAL A 143 25.89 -7.09 10.99
N VAL A 144 26.20 -6.11 10.16
CA VAL A 144 26.96 -4.93 10.55
C VAL A 144 25.98 -3.96 11.20
N ALA A 145 25.92 -3.97 12.53
CA ALA A 145 25.14 -2.99 13.28
C ALA A 145 25.84 -1.63 13.21
N MET A 146 25.32 -0.72 12.39
CA MET A 146 25.75 0.69 12.37
C MET A 146 25.11 1.39 13.58
N ARG A 147 25.93 1.71 14.59
CA ARG A 147 25.48 2.51 15.74
C ARG A 147 25.41 3.98 15.33
N TRP A 148 24.20 4.55 15.35
CA TRP A 148 23.99 5.98 15.15
C TRP A 148 24.32 6.71 16.46
N TYR A 149 25.39 7.49 16.48
CA TYR A 149 25.67 8.43 17.56
C TYR A 149 25.07 9.79 17.19
N ARG A 150 24.15 10.29 18.01
CA ARG A 150 23.73 11.70 17.94
C ARG A 150 24.79 12.53 18.67
N ILE A 151 25.41 13.47 17.96
CA ILE A 151 26.24 14.51 18.56
C ILE A 151 25.29 15.66 18.95
N ALA A 152 25.43 16.11 20.20
CA ALA A 152 24.66 17.20 20.80
C ALA A 152 25.16 18.57 20.34
#